data_AF-A0A5K0VN13-F1
#
_entry.id   AF-A0A5K0VN13-F1
#
_cell.length_a   1.000
_cell.length_b   1.000
_cell.length_c   1.000
_cell.angle_alpha   90.00
_cell.angle_beta   90.00
_cell.angle_gamma   90.00
#
_symmetry.space_group_name_H-M   'P 1'
#
loop_
_entity.id
_entity.type
_entity.pdbx_description
1 polymer ?
#
loop_
_entity_poly.entity_id
_entity_poly.type
_entity_poly.pdbx_seq_one_letter_code
_entity_poly.pdbx_strand_id
1 'polypeptide(L)' 'IAGFSAWVGVNEVGQVKAGENVFISAAAGGVGIIAGQLAKIKGCRVIGSAGTDEK' A
#
# COMPACT_ATOMS: atom_id res chain seq x y z
N ILE A 1 -8.36 8.78 -9.53
CA ILE A 1 -7.37 9.43 -8.64
C ILE A 1 -6.74 8.43 -7.66
N ALA A 2 -7.53 7.58 -6.97
CA ALA A 2 -7.00 6.66 -5.95
C ALA A 2 -5.82 5.78 -6.42
N GLY A 3 -5.91 5.18 -7.62
CA GLY A 3 -4.82 4.38 -8.17
C GLY A 3 -3.56 5.18 -8.53
N PHE A 4 -3.72 6.40 -9.05
CA PHE A 4 -2.60 7.29 -9.35
C PHE A 4 -1.90 7.75 -8.07
N SER A 5 -2.67 8.16 -7.05
CA SER A 5 -2.14 8.51 -5.73
C SER A 5 -1.39 7.34 -5.07
N ALA A 6 -1.95 6.13 -5.14
CA ALA A 6 -1.28 4.93 -4.66
C ALA A 6 0.03 4.65 -5.42
N TRP A 7 0.01 4.77 -6.75
CA TRP A 7 1.19 4.55 -7.59
C TRP A 7 2.30 5.55 -7.31
N VAL A 8 1.99 6.85 -7.21
CA VAL A 8 2.95 7.90 -6.85
C VAL A 8 3.52 7.65 -5.46
N GLY A 9 2.69 7.31 -4.48
CA GLY A 9 3.14 7.01 -3.12
C GLY A 9 4.12 5.84 -3.06
N VAL A 10 3.84 4.75 -3.80
CA VAL A 10 4.69 3.54 -3.78
C VAL A 10 5.93 3.68 -4.66
N ASN A 11 5.84 4.29 -5.85
CA ASN A 11 6.92 4.27 -6.84
C ASN A 11 7.78 5.54 -6.81
N GLU A 12 7.18 6.72 -6.67
CA GLU A 12 7.90 7.99 -6.80
C GLU A 12 8.34 8.52 -5.44
N VAL A 13 7.42 8.59 -4.47
CA VAL A 13 7.69 9.18 -3.15
C VAL A 13 8.36 8.18 -2.23
N GLY A 14 7.76 7.00 -2.06
CA GLY A 14 8.28 5.96 -1.17
C GLY A 14 9.40 5.12 -1.79
N GLN A 15 9.52 5.11 -3.12
CA GLN A 15 10.53 4.35 -3.88
C GLN A 15 10.72 2.91 -3.38
N VAL A 16 9.61 2.25 -3.08
CA VAL A 16 9.59 0.98 -2.36
C VAL A 16 10.33 -0.12 -3.14
N LYS A 17 11.15 -0.90 -2.43
CA LYS A 17 12.00 -1.96 -2.98
C LYS A 17 11.58 -3.35 -2.51
N ALA A 18 11.88 -4.35 -3.33
CA ALA A 18 11.63 -5.75 -3.01
C ALA A 18 12.30 -6.14 -1.68
N GLY A 19 11.61 -6.95 -0.88
CA GLY A 19 12.08 -7.37 0.44
C GLY A 19 11.85 -6.38 1.58
N GLU A 20 11.40 -5.15 1.30
CA GLU A 20 11.07 -4.18 2.34
C GLU A 20 9.73 -4.49 3.03
N ASN A 21 9.56 -3.96 4.25
CA ASN A 21 8.29 -3.93 4.94
C ASN A 21 7.57 -2.60 4.65
N VAL A 22 6.32 -2.68 4.19
CA VAL A 22 5.50 -1.50 3.88
C VAL A 22 4.31 -1.47 4.81
N PHE A 23 4.20 -0.39 5.59
CA PHE A 23 3.02 -0.12 6.40
C PHE A 23 2.05 0.80 5.65
N ILE A 24 0.77 0.43 5.64
CA ILE A 24 -0.30 1.21 5.01
C ILE A 24 -1.36 1.55 6.04
N SER A 25 -1.47 2.84 6.38
CA SER A 25 -2.56 3.34 7.21
C SER A 25 -3.88 3.29 6.45
N ALA A 26 -4.97 2.92 7.13
CA ALA A 26 -6.31 2.80 6.55
C ALA A 26 -6.31 1.95 5.26
N ALA A 27 -5.66 0.78 5.32
CA ALA A 27 -5.43 -0.10 4.19
C ALA A 27 -6.72 -0.58 3.50
N ALA A 28 -7.85 -0.60 4.21
CA ALA A 28 -9.16 -0.92 3.66
C ALA A 28 -9.78 0.19 2.78
N GLY A 29 -9.18 1.39 2.74
CA GLY A 29 -9.62 2.48 1.87
C GLY A 29 -9.20 2.30 0.42
N GLY A 30 -9.85 3.01 -0.51
CA GLY A 30 -9.61 2.83 -1.96
C GLY A 30 -8.16 3.04 -2.42
N VAL A 31 -7.43 3.99 -1.80
CA VAL A 31 -5.98 4.17 -2.06
C VAL A 31 -5.17 3.05 -1.42
N GLY A 32 -5.48 2.71 -0.16
CA GLY A 32 -4.76 1.73 0.63
C GLY A 32 -4.77 0.33 0.01
N ILE A 33 -5.92 -0.10 -0.51
CA ILE A 33 -6.05 -1.39 -1.19
C ILE A 33 -5.11 -1.44 -2.40
N ILE A 34 -5.12 -0.41 -3.26
CA ILE A 34 -4.29 -0.38 -4.47
C ILE A 34 -2.80 -0.30 -4.10
N ALA A 35 -2.43 0.55 -3.14
CA ALA A 35 -1.05 0.66 -2.67
C ALA A 35 -0.52 -0.67 -2.11
N GLY A 36 -1.36 -1.41 -1.38
CA GLY A 36 -1.03 -2.73 -0.86
C GLY A 36 -0.78 -3.76 -1.96
N GLN A 37 -1.60 -3.75 -3.02
CA GLN A 37 -1.35 -4.62 -4.17
C GLN A 37 -0.05 -4.26 -4.89
N LEU A 38 0.21 -2.96 -5.12
CA LEU A 38 1.44 -2.52 -5.78
C LEU A 38 2.70 -2.91 -4.99
N ALA A 39 2.68 -2.72 -3.67
CA ALA A 39 3.79 -3.11 -2.79
C ALA A 39 3.98 -4.64 -2.78
N LYS A 40 2.90 -5.44 -2.74
CA LYS A 40 2.99 -6.91 -2.83
C LYS A 40 3.56 -7.37 -4.17
N ILE A 41 3.13 -6.78 -5.29
CA ILE A 41 3.64 -7.09 -6.64
C ILE A 41 5.14 -6.81 -6.73
N LYS A 42 5.64 -5.77 -6.03
CA LYS A 42 7.07 -5.47 -5.92
C LYS A 42 7.86 -6.45 -5.03
N GLY A 43 7.22 -7.44 -4.40
CA GLY A 43 7.88 -8.39 -3.51
C GLY A 43 8.10 -7.85 -2.09
N CYS A 44 7.26 -6.92 -1.64
CA CYS A 44 7.33 -6.37 -0.29
C CYS A 44 6.39 -7.10 0.66
N ARG A 45 6.71 -7.08 1.95
CA ARG A 45 5.78 -7.51 3.00
C ARG A 45 4.90 -6.33 3.40
N VAL A 46 3.60 -6.45 3.22
CA VAL A 46 2.64 -5.37 3.51
C VAL A 46 1.93 -5.62 4.84
N ILE A 47 1.89 -4.60 5.70
CA ILE A 47 1.13 -4.56 6.95
C ILE A 47 0.15 -3.39 6.86
N GLY A 48 -1.13 -3.61 7.14
CA GLY A 48 -2.17 -2.59 7.06
C GLY A 48 -2.85 -2.34 8.40
N SER A 49 -3.37 -1.13 8.61
CA SER A 49 -4.37 -0.87 9.65
C SER A 49 -5.76 -0.67 9.04
N ALA A 50 -6.78 -1.12 9.77
CA ALA A 50 -8.18 -0.90 9.44
C ALA A 50 -8.93 -0.41 10.68
N GLY A 51 -10.11 0.18 10.47
CA GLY A 51 -10.91 0.76 11.57
C GLY A 51 -11.85 -0.23 12.26
N THR A 52 -12.03 -1.42 11.70
CA THR A 52 -13.01 -2.43 12.15
C THR A 52 -12.49 -3.81 11.80
N ASP A 53 -12.80 -4.83 12.60
CA ASP A 53 -12.33 -6.21 12.38
C ASP A 53 -12.80 -6.84 11.07
N GLU A 54 -13.93 -6.41 10.52
CA GLU A 54 -14.46 -6.89 9.23
C GLU A 54 -13.57 -6.48 8.03
N LYS A 55 -12.77 -5.41 8.19
CA LYS A 55 -12.00 -4.77 7.11
C LYS A 55 -10.51 -5.05 7.23
#